data_AF-A0A918TJU2-F1
#
_entry.id   AF-A0A918TJU2-F1
#
_cell.length_a   1.000
_cell.length_b   1.000
_cell.length_c   1.000
_cell.angle_alpha   90.00
_cell.angle_beta   90.00
_cell.angle_gamma   90.00
#
_symmetry.space_group_name_H-M   'P 1'
#
loop_
_entity.id
_entity.type
_entity.pdbx_description
1 polymer ?
#
loop_
_entity_poly.entity_id
_entity_poly.type
_entity_poly.pdbx_seq_one_letter_code
_entity_poly.pdbx_strand_id
1 'polypeptide(L)'
;MRTSFLAAGITTCFALASVQAVASTKELESAIYQVIPFNEEPYVSLDMRKAYVIALLAYWNSFDSRVPRLSPSENDWIKQELGAQGERLNGAINSREYALFSLSLDIDSCVSTLKKLNEAYADSVKAETEMFLWLGMVKCYGRIDKMMIDLRRAELSDGRYDGAFYTIGSSLIMNVLLDKVIPSAMADTMGWTISANE
;
A
#
# COMPACT_ATOMS: atom_id res chain seq x y z
N MET A 1 -61.59 -23.00 -35.20
CA MET A 1 -60.72 -21.81 -35.30
C MET A 1 -59.56 -22.00 -34.33
N ARG A 2 -58.33 -22.11 -34.82
CA ARG A 2 -57.12 -22.42 -34.02
C ARG A 2 -56.66 -21.16 -33.27
N THR A 3 -56.57 -21.25 -31.96
CA THR A 3 -55.90 -20.27 -31.09
C THR A 3 -54.42 -20.60 -30.98
N SER A 4 -53.57 -19.69 -31.44
CA SER A 4 -52.12 -19.74 -31.26
C SER A 4 -51.74 -18.96 -29.99
N PHE A 5 -51.04 -19.59 -29.06
CA PHE A 5 -50.36 -18.90 -27.96
C PHE A 5 -48.88 -18.69 -28.35
N LEU A 6 -48.46 -17.42 -28.38
CA LEU A 6 -47.06 -17.03 -28.51
C LEU A 6 -46.49 -16.84 -27.10
N ALA A 7 -45.54 -17.69 -26.70
CA ALA A 7 -44.72 -17.49 -25.51
C ALA A 7 -43.51 -16.62 -25.87
N ALA A 8 -43.48 -15.39 -25.37
CA ALA A 8 -42.31 -14.52 -25.45
C ALA A 8 -41.37 -14.85 -24.28
N GLY A 9 -40.21 -15.44 -24.57
CA GLY A 9 -39.13 -15.63 -23.60
C GLY A 9 -38.40 -14.31 -23.35
N ILE A 10 -38.37 -13.86 -22.10
CA ILE A 10 -37.57 -12.72 -21.67
C ILE A 10 -36.18 -13.23 -21.35
N THR A 11 -35.22 -12.95 -22.23
CA THR A 11 -33.79 -13.17 -21.99
C THR A 11 -33.26 -11.99 -21.17
N THR A 12 -33.14 -12.17 -19.86
CA THR A 12 -32.52 -11.18 -18.97
C THR A 12 -31.00 -11.30 -19.07
N CYS A 13 -30.37 -10.44 -19.88
CA CYS A 13 -28.92 -10.23 -19.82
C CYS A 13 -28.57 -9.57 -18.48
N PHE A 14 -27.98 -10.34 -17.56
CA PHE A 14 -27.26 -9.79 -16.42
C PHE A 14 -26.02 -9.06 -16.94
N ALA A 15 -26.11 -7.74 -17.08
CA ALA A 15 -24.96 -6.88 -17.19
C ALA A 15 -24.19 -6.97 -15.86
N LEU A 16 -23.08 -7.71 -15.86
CA LEU A 16 -22.05 -7.63 -14.83
C LEU A 16 -21.46 -6.22 -14.91
N ALA A 17 -22.09 -5.27 -14.21
CA ALA A 17 -21.43 -4.03 -13.86
C ALA A 17 -20.23 -4.41 -12.99
N SER A 18 -19.04 -4.45 -13.60
CA SER A 18 -17.79 -4.45 -12.86
C SER A 18 -17.78 -3.16 -12.04
N VAL A 19 -18.22 -3.26 -10.79
CA VAL A 19 -17.92 -2.22 -9.80
C VAL A 19 -16.41 -2.16 -9.79
N GLN A 20 -15.85 -1.14 -10.42
CA GLN A 20 -14.46 -0.77 -10.23
C GLN A 20 -14.35 -0.34 -8.78
N ALA A 21 -14.26 -1.32 -7.87
CA ALA A 21 -13.85 -1.08 -6.51
C ALA A 21 -12.49 -0.41 -6.63
N VAL A 22 -12.39 0.86 -6.24
CA VAL A 22 -11.16 1.64 -6.25
C VAL A 22 -10.42 1.26 -4.95
N ALA A 23 -9.16 0.81 -4.95
CA ALA A 23 -8.37 0.63 -3.72
C ALA A 23 -7.66 1.91 -3.43
N SER A 24 -7.18 2.02 -2.19
CA SER A 24 -6.17 3.01 -1.84
C SER A 24 -6.67 4.35 -2.31
N THR A 25 -7.93 4.63 -2.02
CA THR A 25 -8.70 5.58 -2.81
C THR A 25 -8.14 6.97 -2.59
N LYS A 26 -8.53 7.90 -3.46
CA LYS A 26 -8.25 9.31 -3.23
C LYS A 26 -8.66 9.75 -1.83
N GLU A 27 -9.77 9.23 -1.30
CA GLU A 27 -10.27 9.55 0.05
C GLU A 27 -9.36 8.98 1.13
N LEU A 28 -8.89 7.73 1.00
CA LEU A 28 -7.96 7.12 1.95
C LEU A 28 -6.59 7.82 1.92
N GLU A 29 -6.07 8.14 0.73
CA GLU A 29 -4.83 8.92 0.61
C GLU A 29 -5.01 10.33 1.17
N SER A 30 -6.16 10.97 0.90
CA SER A 30 -6.49 12.30 1.46
C SER A 30 -6.57 12.28 2.98
N ALA A 31 -7.11 11.21 3.58
CA ALA A 31 -7.17 11.07 5.03
C ALA A 31 -5.77 11.03 5.68
N ILE A 32 -4.76 10.47 4.99
CA ILE A 32 -3.36 10.50 5.46
C ILE A 32 -2.87 11.94 5.59
N TYR A 33 -3.15 12.80 4.59
CA TYR A 33 -2.71 14.20 4.58
C TYR A 33 -3.40 15.08 5.61
N GLN A 34 -4.59 14.69 6.06
CA GLN A 34 -5.33 15.44 7.07
C GLN A 34 -4.76 15.26 8.48
N VAL A 35 -3.92 14.24 8.71
CA VAL A 35 -3.37 13.96 10.05
C VAL A 35 -2.16 14.83 10.37
N ILE A 36 -1.20 14.92 9.44
CA ILE A 36 0.04 15.68 9.66
C ILE A 36 0.02 16.90 8.73
N PRO A 37 -0.25 18.10 9.27
CA PRO A 37 -0.29 19.32 8.48
C PRO A 37 1.09 19.70 7.95
N PHE A 38 1.13 20.10 6.67
CA PHE A 38 2.35 20.46 5.96
C PHE A 38 3.00 21.74 6.49
N ASN A 39 2.16 22.72 6.84
CA ASN A 39 2.60 24.10 7.07
C ASN A 39 2.82 24.43 8.56
N GLU A 40 2.76 23.43 9.43
CA GLU A 40 2.90 23.58 10.87
C GLU A 40 4.27 23.10 11.36
N GLU A 41 4.49 23.23 12.67
CA GLU A 41 5.64 22.81 13.46
C GLU A 41 6.35 21.56 12.88
N PRO A 42 7.70 21.55 12.87
CA PRO A 42 8.46 20.38 12.40
C PRO A 42 8.27 19.16 13.30
N TYR A 43 7.87 19.37 14.56
CA TYR A 43 7.63 18.32 15.53
C TYR A 43 6.21 17.73 15.41
N VAL A 44 6.14 16.40 15.34
CA VAL A 44 4.90 15.62 15.29
C VAL A 44 4.75 14.88 16.61
N SER A 45 3.72 15.25 17.38
CA SER A 45 3.42 14.61 18.67
C SER A 45 3.11 13.12 18.53
N LEU A 46 3.32 12.35 19.60
CA LEU A 46 2.98 10.93 19.66
C LEU A 46 1.53 10.63 19.24
N ASP A 47 0.56 11.45 19.66
CA ASP A 47 -0.85 11.25 19.32
C ASP A 47 -1.12 11.44 17.81
N MET A 48 -0.45 12.43 17.20
CA MET A 48 -0.50 12.61 15.74
C MET A 48 0.17 11.45 15.00
N ARG A 49 1.32 10.95 15.49
CA ARG A 49 1.99 9.78 14.89
C ARG A 49 1.12 8.52 14.99
N LYS A 50 0.42 8.29 16.09
CA LYS A 50 -0.58 7.22 16.24
C LYS A 50 -1.72 7.35 15.23
N ALA A 51 -2.31 8.54 15.13
CA ALA A 51 -3.35 8.81 14.14
C ALA A 51 -2.85 8.57 12.70
N TYR A 52 -1.58 8.90 12.44
CA TYR A 52 -0.96 8.72 11.13
C TYR A 52 -0.80 7.24 10.78
N VAL A 53 -0.35 6.41 11.73
CA VAL A 53 -0.31 4.95 11.55
C VAL A 53 -1.69 4.37 11.23
N ILE A 54 -2.74 4.84 11.90
CA ILE A 54 -4.12 4.38 11.65
C ILE A 54 -4.54 4.70 10.22
N ALA A 55 -4.31 5.93 9.75
CA ALA A 55 -4.64 6.34 8.39
C ALA A 55 -3.84 5.55 7.33
N LEU A 56 -2.53 5.40 7.54
CA LEU A 56 -1.66 4.60 6.68
C LEU A 56 -2.10 3.13 6.63
N LEU A 57 -2.47 2.55 7.77
CA LEU A 57 -2.90 1.16 7.85
C LEU A 57 -4.23 0.93 7.14
N ALA A 58 -5.17 1.88 7.25
CA ALA A 58 -6.42 1.82 6.49
C ALA A 58 -6.16 1.86 4.98
N TYR A 59 -5.28 2.75 4.51
CA TYR A 59 -4.86 2.83 3.13
C TYR A 59 -4.20 1.52 2.65
N TRP A 60 -3.20 1.00 3.38
CA TRP A 60 -2.48 -0.21 2.98
C TRP A 60 -3.32 -1.48 3.06
N ASN A 61 -4.24 -1.60 4.01
CA ASN A 61 -5.19 -2.71 4.05
C ASN A 61 -6.17 -2.67 2.86
N SER A 62 -6.62 -1.46 2.47
CA SER A 62 -7.42 -1.30 1.25
C SER A 62 -6.62 -1.71 0.01
N PHE A 63 -5.35 -1.27 -0.08
CA PHE A 63 -4.42 -1.69 -1.13
C PHE A 63 -4.33 -3.22 -1.20
N ASP A 64 -4.02 -3.85 -0.06
CA ASP A 64 -3.81 -5.29 0.06
C ASP A 64 -5.02 -6.10 -0.39
N SER A 65 -6.22 -5.70 0.04
CA SER A 65 -7.47 -6.40 -0.28
C SER A 65 -7.77 -6.52 -1.78
N ARG A 66 -7.10 -5.72 -2.63
CA ARG A 66 -7.30 -5.68 -4.09
C ARG A 66 -6.18 -6.31 -4.89
N VAL A 67 -5.13 -6.80 -4.24
CA VAL A 67 -4.05 -7.54 -4.91
C VAL A 67 -4.31 -9.03 -4.76
N PRO A 68 -4.59 -9.77 -5.85
CA PRO A 68 -4.76 -11.22 -5.80
C PRO A 68 -3.49 -11.89 -5.27
N ARG A 69 -3.66 -12.85 -4.37
CA ARG A 69 -2.54 -13.67 -3.87
C ARG A 69 -2.33 -14.86 -4.80
N LEU A 70 -1.06 -15.21 -5.01
CA LEU A 70 -0.69 -16.41 -5.74
C LEU A 70 -1.22 -17.66 -5.03
N SER A 71 -1.67 -18.63 -5.81
CA SER A 71 -1.93 -19.98 -5.32
C SER A 71 -0.63 -20.61 -4.78
N PRO A 72 -0.72 -21.65 -3.92
CA PRO A 72 0.46 -22.35 -3.43
C PRO A 72 1.37 -22.86 -4.56
N SER A 73 0.80 -23.41 -5.63
CA SER A 73 1.56 -23.89 -6.79
C SER A 73 2.28 -22.78 -7.55
N GLU A 74 1.66 -21.62 -7.74
CA GLU A 74 2.31 -20.46 -8.38
C GLU A 74 3.43 -19.90 -7.50
N ASN A 75 3.23 -19.89 -6.18
CA ASN A 75 4.26 -19.49 -5.21
C ASN A 75 5.47 -20.43 -5.22
N ASP A 76 5.25 -21.74 -5.32
CA ASP A 76 6.35 -22.70 -5.40
C ASP A 76 7.09 -22.60 -6.73
N TRP A 77 6.35 -22.43 -7.83
CA TRP A 77 6.92 -22.20 -9.15
C TRP A 77 7.80 -20.94 -9.18
N ILE A 78 7.30 -19.79 -8.71
CA ILE A 78 8.07 -18.55 -8.79
C ILE A 78 9.35 -18.60 -7.96
N LYS A 79 9.32 -19.24 -6.78
CA LYS A 79 10.52 -19.44 -5.96
C LYS A 79 11.58 -20.29 -6.66
N GLN A 80 11.16 -21.31 -7.41
CA GLN A 80 12.08 -22.13 -8.20
C GLN A 80 12.68 -21.34 -9.36
N GLU A 81 11.87 -20.58 -10.09
CA GLU A 81 12.36 -19.79 -11.23
C GLU A 81 13.26 -18.62 -10.81
N LEU A 82 13.01 -18.01 -9.64
CA LEU A 82 13.90 -16.98 -9.08
C LEU A 82 15.27 -17.53 -8.66
N GLY A 83 15.37 -18.83 -8.42
CA GLY A 83 16.66 -19.52 -8.20
C GLY A 83 17.35 -19.98 -9.50
N ALA A 84 16.69 -19.85 -10.65
CA ALA A 84 17.25 -20.22 -11.95
C ALA A 84 18.19 -19.13 -12.51
N GLN A 85 18.75 -19.37 -13.70
CA GLN A 85 19.63 -18.42 -14.40
C GLN A 85 19.21 -18.27 -15.87
N GLY A 86 19.69 -17.21 -16.51
CA GLY A 86 19.46 -16.95 -17.94
C GLY A 86 17.99 -16.69 -18.26
N GLU A 87 17.51 -17.26 -19.37
CA GLU A 87 16.17 -17.02 -19.90
C GLU A 87 15.04 -17.40 -18.95
N ARG A 88 15.25 -18.40 -18.09
CA ARG A 88 14.25 -18.82 -17.10
C ARG A 88 13.99 -17.74 -16.06
N LEU A 89 15.07 -17.21 -15.48
CA LEU A 89 14.99 -16.09 -14.54
C LEU A 89 14.39 -14.87 -15.23
N ASN A 90 14.85 -14.56 -16.45
CA ASN A 90 14.36 -13.41 -17.22
C ASN A 90 12.85 -13.54 -17.55
N GLY A 91 12.39 -14.72 -17.92
CA GLY A 91 10.97 -15.00 -18.13
C GLY A 91 10.16 -14.81 -16.86
N ALA A 92 10.64 -15.33 -15.73
CA ALA A 92 9.97 -15.20 -14.45
C ALA A 92 9.85 -13.76 -13.97
N ILE A 93 10.93 -12.97 -13.96
CA ILE A 93 10.87 -11.57 -13.48
C ILE A 93 9.99 -10.65 -14.34
N ASN A 94 9.66 -11.07 -15.56
CA ASN A 94 8.75 -10.37 -16.48
C ASN A 94 7.33 -10.95 -16.47
N SER A 95 7.06 -11.99 -15.68
CA SER A 95 5.76 -12.64 -15.61
C SER A 95 4.78 -11.89 -14.70
N ARG A 96 3.49 -12.16 -14.91
CA ARG A 96 2.40 -11.66 -14.06
C ARG A 96 2.54 -12.17 -12.63
N GLU A 97 2.93 -13.42 -12.46
CA GLU A 97 3.07 -14.07 -11.17
C GLU A 97 4.20 -13.43 -10.35
N TYR A 98 5.32 -13.08 -10.98
CA TYR A 98 6.38 -12.33 -10.30
C TYR A 98 5.90 -10.96 -9.84
N ALA A 99 5.12 -10.25 -10.65
CA ALA A 99 4.53 -8.98 -10.23
C ALA A 99 3.65 -9.15 -8.99
N LEU A 100 2.74 -10.14 -8.99
CA LEU A 100 1.88 -10.42 -7.82
C LEU A 100 2.69 -10.87 -6.59
N PHE A 101 3.75 -11.65 -6.79
CA PHE A 101 4.69 -12.05 -5.74
C PHE A 101 5.43 -10.85 -5.15
N SER A 102 5.99 -9.98 -5.99
CA SER A 102 6.72 -8.78 -5.58
C SER A 102 5.78 -7.81 -4.84
N LEU A 103 4.58 -7.56 -5.37
CA LEU A 103 3.56 -6.73 -4.73
C LEU A 103 3.17 -7.29 -3.37
N SER A 104 2.94 -8.60 -3.27
CA SER A 104 2.61 -9.27 -2.01
C SER A 104 3.69 -9.04 -0.95
N LEU A 105 4.97 -9.25 -1.29
CA LEU A 105 6.08 -9.03 -0.36
C LEU A 105 6.17 -7.58 0.11
N ASP A 106 6.05 -6.63 -0.83
CA ASP A 106 6.15 -5.21 -0.52
C ASP A 106 4.97 -4.77 0.38
N ILE A 107 3.73 -5.16 0.04
CA ILE A 107 2.52 -4.84 0.81
C ILE A 107 2.56 -5.48 2.21
N ASP A 108 2.92 -6.77 2.29
CA ASP A 108 3.00 -7.48 3.57
C ASP A 108 4.03 -6.83 4.49
N SER A 109 5.16 -6.38 3.94
CA SER A 109 6.17 -5.62 4.68
C SER A 109 5.62 -4.28 5.19
N CYS A 110 4.85 -3.55 4.38
CA CYS A 110 4.26 -2.27 4.76
C CYS A 110 3.21 -2.43 5.86
N VAL A 111 2.26 -3.37 5.67
CA VAL A 111 1.22 -3.68 6.65
C VAL A 111 1.83 -4.20 7.95
N SER A 112 2.84 -5.08 7.87
CA SER A 112 3.54 -5.60 9.06
C SER A 112 4.25 -4.50 9.84
N THR A 113 4.94 -3.57 9.15
CA THR A 113 5.62 -2.43 9.78
C THR A 113 4.63 -1.55 10.54
N LEU A 114 3.48 -1.22 9.94
CA LEU A 114 2.44 -0.42 10.58
C LEU A 114 1.81 -1.13 11.79
N LYS A 115 1.62 -2.44 11.72
CA LYS A 115 1.16 -3.24 12.88
C LYS A 115 2.17 -3.20 14.03
N LYS A 116 3.47 -3.35 13.71
CA LYS A 116 4.55 -3.23 14.70
C LYS A 116 4.65 -1.83 15.32
N LEU A 117 4.38 -0.77 14.56
CA LEU A 117 4.29 0.59 15.11
C LEU A 117 3.18 0.70 16.17
N ASN A 118 1.99 0.16 15.88
CA ASN A 118 0.90 0.12 16.86
C ASN A 118 1.29 -0.67 18.12
N GLU A 119 2.00 -1.80 17.97
CA GLU A 119 2.52 -2.56 19.10
C GLU A 119 3.56 -1.78 19.91
N ALA A 120 4.46 -1.05 19.25
CA ALA A 120 5.47 -0.21 19.90
C ALA A 120 4.84 0.92 20.73
N TYR A 121 3.69 1.44 20.30
CA TYR A 121 2.93 2.45 21.06
C TYR A 121 2.22 1.89 22.29
N ALA A 122 1.94 0.59 22.33
CA ALA A 122 1.29 -0.07 23.45
C ALA A 122 2.29 -0.53 24.53
N ASP A 123 3.58 -0.55 24.22
CA ASP A 123 4.64 -1.12 25.05
C ASP A 123 5.82 -0.14 25.15
N SER A 124 5.99 0.48 26.32
CA SER A 124 7.04 1.48 26.55
C SER A 124 8.46 0.92 26.36
N VAL A 125 8.66 -0.40 26.50
CA VAL A 125 9.96 -1.05 26.24
C VAL A 125 10.28 -1.08 24.75
N LYS A 126 9.25 -1.07 23.89
CA LYS A 126 9.38 -1.07 22.43
C LYS A 126 9.36 0.34 21.84
N ALA A 127 9.09 1.38 22.62
CA ALA A 127 9.04 2.76 22.16
C ALA A 127 10.36 3.18 21.47
N GLU A 128 11.50 2.71 21.95
CA GLU A 128 12.83 2.99 21.36
C GLU A 128 12.98 2.43 19.93
N THR A 129 12.12 1.47 19.53
CA THR A 129 12.13 0.90 18.17
C THR A 129 11.28 1.69 17.17
N GLU A 130 10.49 2.66 17.64
CA GLU A 130 9.55 3.42 16.81
C GLU A 130 10.25 4.05 15.59
N MET A 131 11.37 4.73 15.79
CA MET A 131 12.14 5.37 14.73
C MET A 131 12.55 4.38 13.63
N PHE A 132 13.01 3.18 14.00
CA PHE A 132 13.42 2.15 13.04
C PHE A 132 12.24 1.59 12.24
N LEU A 133 11.07 1.50 12.86
CA LEU A 133 9.84 1.09 12.19
C LEU A 133 9.37 2.18 11.20
N TRP A 134 9.46 3.46 11.56
CA TRP A 134 9.18 4.55 10.62
C TRP A 134 10.14 4.59 9.45
N LEU A 135 11.44 4.32 9.66
CA LEU A 135 12.40 4.13 8.57
C LEU A 135 12.00 2.97 7.65
N GLY A 136 11.42 1.91 8.21
CA GLY A 136 10.81 0.82 7.43
C GLY A 136 9.72 1.32 6.48
N MET A 137 8.88 2.27 6.92
CA MET A 137 7.81 2.84 6.10
C MET A 137 8.31 3.68 4.93
N VAL A 138 9.51 4.25 5.00
CA VAL A 138 10.10 4.98 3.84
C VAL A 138 10.19 4.07 2.62
N LYS A 139 10.51 2.78 2.80
CA LYS A 139 10.61 1.82 1.70
C LYS A 139 9.29 1.60 0.97
N CYS A 140 8.16 1.73 1.68
CA CYS A 140 6.82 1.58 1.11
C CYS A 140 6.49 2.68 0.10
N TYR A 141 7.05 3.87 0.30
CA TYR A 141 6.79 5.03 -0.55
C TYR A 141 7.94 5.34 -1.52
N GLY A 142 9.17 4.91 -1.21
CA GLY A 142 10.33 5.06 -2.10
C GLY A 142 10.35 4.11 -3.30
N ARG A 143 9.40 3.16 -3.41
CA ARG A 143 9.33 2.16 -4.48
C ARG A 143 8.00 2.18 -5.24
N ILE A 144 7.22 3.25 -5.14
CA ILE A 144 5.90 3.33 -5.79
C ILE A 144 6.01 3.16 -7.31
N ASP A 145 7.01 3.73 -7.97
CA ASP A 145 7.21 3.55 -9.42
C ASP A 145 7.31 2.06 -9.80
N LYS A 146 8.09 1.29 -9.02
CA LYS A 146 8.19 -0.17 -9.21
C LYS A 146 6.85 -0.85 -8.93
N MET A 147 6.14 -0.47 -7.86
CA MET A 147 4.82 -1.01 -7.58
C MET A 147 3.84 -0.73 -8.72
N MET A 148 3.88 0.47 -9.33
CA MET A 148 3.03 0.80 -10.47
C MET A 148 3.37 -0.04 -11.71
N ILE A 149 4.66 -0.32 -11.95
CA ILE A 149 5.10 -1.25 -12.99
C ILE A 149 4.57 -2.66 -12.72
N ASP A 150 4.69 -3.16 -11.49
CA ASP A 150 4.20 -4.49 -11.12
C ASP A 150 2.67 -4.57 -11.17
N LEU A 151 1.95 -3.53 -10.73
CA LEU A 151 0.49 -3.45 -10.88
C LEU A 151 0.06 -3.51 -12.34
N ARG A 152 0.77 -2.79 -13.22
CA ARG A 152 0.51 -2.84 -14.66
C ARG A 152 0.81 -4.21 -15.25
N ARG A 153 1.94 -4.81 -14.89
CA ARG A 153 2.33 -6.16 -15.32
C ARG A 153 1.36 -7.23 -14.82
N ALA A 154 0.78 -7.03 -13.63
CA ALA A 154 -0.25 -7.89 -13.08
C ALA A 154 -1.66 -7.64 -13.65
N GLU A 155 -1.79 -6.66 -14.55
CA GLU A 155 -3.05 -6.24 -15.18
C GLU A 155 -4.08 -5.69 -14.17
N LEU A 156 -3.60 -5.14 -13.05
CA LEU A 156 -4.42 -4.54 -12.00
C LEU A 156 -4.57 -3.01 -12.14
N SER A 157 -3.71 -2.40 -12.96
CA SER A 157 -3.69 -0.96 -13.21
C SER A 157 -3.22 -0.69 -14.65
N ASP A 158 -3.55 0.48 -15.18
CA ASP A 158 -2.96 0.99 -16.42
C ASP A 158 -1.58 1.65 -16.19
N GLY A 159 -1.10 1.66 -14.94
CA GLY A 159 0.16 2.26 -14.53
C GLY A 159 0.03 3.72 -14.13
N ARG A 160 -1.18 4.30 -14.14
CA ARG A 160 -1.40 5.68 -13.68
C ARG A 160 -1.50 5.77 -12.16
N TYR A 161 -0.86 6.79 -11.59
CA TYR A 161 -0.88 7.07 -10.16
C TYR A 161 -2.24 7.55 -9.65
N ASP A 162 -3.12 8.04 -10.54
CA ASP A 162 -4.48 8.49 -10.24
C ASP A 162 -5.55 7.45 -10.62
N GLY A 163 -5.13 6.22 -10.94
CA GLY A 163 -5.98 5.16 -11.48
C GLY A 163 -6.60 4.27 -10.41
N ALA A 164 -6.71 2.97 -10.74
CA ALA A 164 -7.33 1.97 -9.88
C ALA A 164 -6.64 1.82 -8.50
N PHE A 165 -5.38 2.23 -8.39
CA PHE A 165 -4.62 2.33 -7.14
C PHE A 165 -4.10 3.77 -7.05
N TYR A 166 -4.71 4.59 -6.20
CA TYR A 166 -4.38 6.01 -6.10
C TYR A 166 -3.14 6.21 -5.20
N THR A 167 -2.10 6.82 -5.75
CA THR A 167 -0.75 6.92 -5.16
C THR A 167 -0.08 8.27 -5.44
N ILE A 168 -0.87 9.28 -5.86
CA ILE A 168 -0.36 10.57 -6.36
C ILE A 168 0.53 11.25 -5.34
N GLY A 169 0.13 11.29 -4.07
CA GLY A 169 0.89 12.01 -3.06
C GLY A 169 1.83 11.10 -2.27
N SER A 170 2.24 9.97 -2.82
CA SER A 170 3.27 9.10 -2.23
C SER A 170 4.58 9.83 -1.91
N SER A 171 5.03 10.73 -2.79
CA SER A 171 6.20 11.58 -2.55
C SER A 171 6.01 12.50 -1.35
N LEU A 172 4.80 13.03 -1.19
CA LEU A 172 4.44 13.90 -0.08
C LEU A 172 4.40 13.13 1.24
N ILE A 173 3.86 11.91 1.24
CA ILE A 173 3.92 10.99 2.40
C ILE A 173 5.38 10.71 2.76
N MET A 174 6.23 10.43 1.77
CA MET A 174 7.66 10.16 1.98
C MET A 174 8.37 11.36 2.62
N ASN A 175 8.11 12.57 2.14
CA ASN A 175 8.68 13.79 2.72
C ASN A 175 8.21 14.00 4.16
N VAL A 176 6.92 13.81 4.46
CA VAL A 176 6.41 13.88 5.84
C VAL A 176 7.09 12.86 6.75
N LEU A 177 7.34 11.64 6.25
CA LEU A 177 8.07 10.63 7.00
C LEU A 177 9.50 11.09 7.34
N LEU A 178 10.23 11.55 6.33
CA LEU A 178 11.66 11.92 6.44
C LEU A 178 11.89 13.22 7.20
N ASP A 179 11.06 14.23 6.97
CA ASP A 179 11.29 15.59 7.46
C ASP A 179 10.64 15.85 8.82
N LYS A 180 9.59 15.07 9.16
CA LYS A 180 8.80 15.32 10.38
C LYS A 180 8.69 14.09 11.29
N VAL A 181 8.13 12.99 10.79
CA VAL A 181 7.77 11.84 11.65
C VAL A 181 9.00 11.14 12.22
N ILE A 182 9.98 10.78 11.38
CA ILE A 182 11.21 10.11 11.82
C ILE A 182 12.02 10.99 12.78
N PRO A 183 12.30 12.28 12.46
CA PRO A 183 12.97 13.17 13.39
C PRO A 183 12.25 13.31 14.73
N SER A 184 10.91 13.39 14.73
CA SER A 184 10.13 13.52 15.96
C SER A 184 10.21 12.26 16.84
N ALA A 185 10.08 11.07 16.24
CA ALA A 185 10.27 9.81 16.95
C ALA A 185 11.70 9.65 17.49
N MET A 186 12.70 10.09 16.72
CA MET A 186 14.09 10.12 17.16
C MET A 186 14.29 11.08 18.33
N ALA A 187 13.73 12.28 18.27
CA ALA A 187 13.85 13.27 19.33
C ALA A 187 13.26 12.77 20.64
N ASP A 188 12.08 12.15 20.59
CA ASP A 188 11.45 11.54 21.77
C ASP A 188 12.30 10.41 22.36
N THR A 189 12.88 9.56 21.50
CA THR A 189 13.73 8.44 21.93
C THR A 189 15.03 8.92 22.56
N MET A 190 15.62 9.98 22.02
CA MET A 190 16.94 10.49 22.42
C MET A 190 16.87 11.58 23.50
N GLY A 191 15.67 12.04 23.86
CA GLY A 191 15.46 13.19 24.76
C GLY A 191 15.92 14.53 24.15
N TRP A 192 15.85 14.68 22.83
CA TRP A 192 16.23 15.90 22.12
C TRP A 192 15.05 16.86 21.97
N THR A 193 15.38 18.12 21.68
CA THR A 193 14.39 19.13 21.27
C THR A 193 14.59 19.44 19.79
N ILE A 194 13.49 19.58 19.06
CA ILE A 194 13.52 20.02 17.66
C ILE A 194 13.20 21.51 17.64
N SER A 195 14.17 22.33 17.24
CA SER A 195 13.94 23.75 17.01
C SER A 195 13.16 23.96 15.71
N ALA A 196 12.24 24.93 15.69
CA ALA A 196 11.70 25.43 14.43
C ALA A 196 12.87 25.98 13.58
N ASN A 197 12.92 25.61 12.31
CA ASN A 197 13.89 26.21 11.38
C ASN A 197 13.57 27.71 11.28
N GLU A 198 14.56 28.57 11.56
CA GLU A 198 14.51 30.02 11.33
C GLU A 198 14.35 30.37 9.83
#